data_AF-A0A7X8X4F8-F1
#
_entry.id   AF-A0A7X8X4F8-F1
#
_cell.length_a   1.000
_cell.length_b   1.000
_cell.length_c   1.000
_cell.angle_alpha   90.00
_cell.angle_beta   90.00
_cell.angle_gamma   90.00
#
_symmetry.space_group_name_H-M   'P 1'
#
loop_
_entity.id
_entity.type
_entity.pdbx_description
1 polymer ?
#
loop_
_entity_poly.entity_id
_entity_poly.type
_entity_poly.pdbx_seq_one_letter_code
_entity_poly.pdbx_strand_id
1 'polypeptide(L)'
;MAVCTKIQDLLSPYLDGALSAEEHDMVERHLNNCTFCRQELLMLKETVQIMHSLPDVEIPADFSSRLHEKLVLAAQESKPQVPVPQKSWVEKIVHSPWFPLTAAAVLLIAIVTVINPVAFKAPLSDLSTPSEMSDSGINNEGMS
;
A
#
# COMPACT_ATOMS: atom_id res chain seq x y z
N MET A 1 19.64 24.36 -15.17
CA MET A 1 19.08 25.48 -14.37
C MET A 1 17.62 25.26 -14.00
N ALA A 2 16.67 25.07 -14.92
CA ALA A 2 15.24 24.86 -14.58
C ALA A 2 14.94 23.66 -13.65
N VAL A 3 15.76 22.61 -13.70
CA VAL A 3 15.67 21.49 -12.76
C VAL A 3 16.14 21.90 -11.37
N CYS A 4 17.19 22.71 -11.26
CA CYS A 4 17.70 23.17 -9.96
C CYS A 4 16.67 24.01 -9.21
N THR A 5 15.98 24.92 -9.90
CA THR A 5 14.91 25.73 -9.28
C THR A 5 13.79 24.85 -8.71
N LYS A 6 13.34 23.84 -9.48
CA LYS A 6 12.35 22.88 -8.98
C LYS A 6 12.86 22.11 -7.76
N ILE A 7 14.13 21.71 -7.76
CA ILE A 7 14.72 20.99 -6.63
C ILE A 7 14.85 21.89 -5.40
N GLN A 8 15.21 23.16 -5.58
CA GLN A 8 15.28 24.15 -4.49
C GLN A 8 13.92 24.32 -3.81
N ASP A 9 12.83 24.40 -4.58
CA ASP A 9 11.46 24.48 -4.04
C ASP A 9 11.10 23.24 -3.19
N LEU A 10 11.74 22.09 -3.46
CA LEU A 10 11.52 20.83 -2.76
C LEU A 10 12.47 20.61 -1.57
N LEU A 11 13.47 21.46 -1.34
CA LEU A 11 14.45 21.25 -0.26
C LEU A 11 13.85 21.41 1.14
N SER A 12 12.93 22.37 1.34
CA SER A 12 12.21 22.53 2.62
C SER A 12 11.35 21.32 2.95
N PRO A 13 10.39 20.89 2.10
CA PRO A 13 9.61 19.68 2.39
C PRO A 13 10.46 18.40 2.41
N TYR A 14 11.61 18.36 1.73
CA TYR A 14 12.60 17.28 1.87
C TYR A 14 13.15 17.20 3.30
N LEU A 15 13.51 18.35 3.91
CA LEU A 15 13.97 18.37 5.31
C LEU A 15 12.87 18.00 6.31
N ASP A 16 11.63 18.39 6.02
CA ASP A 16 10.47 18.09 6.87
C ASP A 16 9.97 16.64 6.71
N GLY A 17 10.54 15.86 5.78
CA GLY A 17 10.08 14.50 5.48
C GLY A 17 8.68 14.45 4.84
N ALA A 18 8.27 15.53 4.18
CA ALA A 18 6.92 15.73 3.65
C ALA A 18 6.79 15.44 2.15
N LEU A 19 7.83 14.91 1.50
CA LEU A 19 7.82 14.55 0.09
C LEU A 19 7.22 13.16 -0.17
N SER A 20 6.66 12.97 -1.37
CA SER A 20 6.36 11.62 -1.85
C SER A 20 7.66 10.82 -2.07
N ALA A 21 7.55 9.49 -2.18
CA ALA A 21 8.70 8.63 -2.46
C ALA A 21 9.37 9.02 -3.80
N GLU A 22 8.58 9.32 -4.82
CA GLU A 22 9.07 9.72 -6.14
C GLU A 22 9.79 11.07 -6.12
N GLU A 23 9.28 12.03 -5.35
CA GLU A 23 9.88 13.35 -5.18
C GLU A 23 11.18 13.25 -4.39
N HIS A 24 11.19 12.44 -3.33
CA HIS A 24 12.38 12.17 -2.53
C HIS A 24 13.51 11.59 -3.39
N ASP A 25 13.24 10.54 -4.17
CA ASP A 25 14.19 9.93 -5.10
C ASP A 25 14.68 10.90 -6.18
N MET A 26 13.81 11.80 -6.65
CA MET A 26 14.20 12.85 -7.60
C MET A 26 15.19 13.84 -6.95
N VAL A 27 14.92 14.26 -5.72
CA VAL A 27 15.79 15.16 -4.95
C VAL A 27 17.13 14.50 -4.69
N GLU A 28 17.17 13.27 -4.18
CA GLU A 28 18.42 12.55 -3.91
C GLU A 28 19.30 12.41 -5.16
N ARG A 29 18.71 11.97 -6.28
CA ARG A 29 19.46 11.82 -7.54
C ARG A 29 20.05 13.15 -8.02
N HIS A 30 19.33 14.25 -7.83
CA HIS A 30 19.85 15.58 -8.17
C HIS A 30 20.97 16.00 -7.22
N LEU A 31 20.78 15.83 -5.91
CA LEU A 31 21.77 16.16 -4.89
C LEU A 31 23.06 15.37 -5.06
N ASN A 32 23.04 14.14 -5.59
CA ASN A 32 24.25 13.37 -5.90
C ASN A 32 25.13 14.02 -6.98
N ASN A 33 24.53 14.77 -7.90
CA ASN A 33 25.22 15.31 -9.08
C ASN A 33 25.36 16.83 -9.10
N CYS A 34 24.65 17.56 -8.21
CA CYS A 34 24.59 19.02 -8.21
C CYS A 34 25.19 19.60 -6.93
N THR A 35 26.38 20.20 -7.02
CA THR A 35 27.03 20.90 -5.90
C THR A 35 26.23 22.09 -5.39
N PHE A 36 25.58 22.84 -6.30
CA PHE A 36 24.81 24.03 -5.96
C PHE A 36 23.61 23.72 -5.08
N CYS A 37 22.80 22.71 -5.45
CA CYS A 37 21.65 22.30 -4.64
C CYS A 37 22.08 21.64 -3.32
N ARG A 38 23.25 20.97 -3.27
CA ARG A 38 23.82 20.52 -2.00
C ARG A 38 24.17 21.69 -1.08
N GLN A 39 24.78 22.75 -1.63
CA GLN A 39 25.12 23.94 -0.85
C GLN A 39 23.86 24.62 -0.30
N GLU A 40 22.82 24.75 -1.11
CA GLU A 40 21.53 25.29 -0.68
C GLU A 40 20.93 24.48 0.47
N LEU A 41 20.92 23.15 0.35
CA LEU A 41 20.44 22.26 1.40
C LEU A 41 21.24 22.42 2.70
N LEU A 42 22.56 22.62 2.62
CA LEU A 42 23.40 22.86 3.79
C LEU A 42 23.04 24.19 4.47
N MET A 43 22.85 25.27 3.70
CA MET A 43 22.45 26.58 4.26
C MET A 43 21.08 26.51 4.95
N LEU A 44 20.14 25.76 4.38
CA LEU A 44 18.83 25.55 4.99
C LEU A 44 18.94 24.77 6.31
N LYS A 45 19.76 23.71 6.34
CA LYS A 45 20.04 22.95 7.58
C LYS A 45 20.68 23.82 8.66
N GLU A 46 21.62 24.68 8.30
CA GLU A 46 22.27 25.61 9.23
C GLU A 46 21.25 26.59 9.83
N THR A 47 20.35 27.12 9.01
CA THR A 47 19.26 27.99 9.46
C THR A 47 18.39 27.30 10.51
N VAL A 48 18.00 26.04 10.24
CA VAL A 48 17.22 25.21 11.18
C VAL A 48 18.01 24.96 12.48
N GLN A 49 19.31 24.67 12.39
CA GLN A 49 20.16 24.49 13.58
C GLN A 49 20.25 25.75 14.45
N ILE A 50 20.37 26.93 13.83
CA ILE A 50 20.36 28.20 14.56
C ILE A 50 19.02 28.36 15.28
N MET A 51 17.90 28.05 14.63
CA MET A 51 16.59 28.10 15.28
C MET A 51 16.47 27.13 16.46
N HIS A 52 17.05 25.93 16.37
CA HIS A 52 17.07 24.98 17.47
C HIS A 52 17.97 25.40 18.64
N SER A 53 18.88 26.36 18.44
CA SER A 53 19.73 26.89 19.52
C SER A 53 19.00 27.88 20.43
N LEU A 54 17.76 28.27 20.10
CA LEU A 54 16.97 29.14 20.96
C LEU A 54 16.67 28.44 22.30
N PRO A 55 16.64 29.21 23.41
CA PRO A 55 16.32 28.67 24.72
C PRO A 55 14.88 28.13 24.74
N ASP A 56 14.69 27.01 25.42
CA ASP A 56 13.36 26.45 25.64
C ASP A 56 12.54 27.38 26.54
N VAL A 57 11.24 27.48 26.26
CA VAL A 57 10.32 28.35 27.00
C VAL A 57 9.51 27.48 27.95
N GLU A 58 9.50 27.84 29.24
CA GLU A 58 8.69 27.13 30.22
C GLU A 58 7.20 27.19 29.84
N ILE A 59 6.60 26.00 29.69
CA ILE A 59 5.19 25.86 29.38
C ILE A 59 4.38 26.16 30.66
N PRO A 60 3.32 27.00 30.60
CA PRO A 60 2.46 27.26 31.75
C PRO A 60 1.87 25.98 32.36
N ALA A 61 1.77 25.94 33.69
CA ALA A 61 1.30 24.76 34.43
C ALA A 61 -0.11 24.29 34.04
N ASP A 62 -0.95 25.19 33.49
CA ASP A 62 -2.32 24.91 33.06
C ASP A 62 -2.47 24.60 31.56
N PHE A 63 -1.36 24.56 30.81
CA PHE A 63 -1.38 24.33 29.36
C PHE A 63 -2.03 23.00 28.98
N SER A 64 -1.67 21.92 29.67
CA SER A 64 -2.19 20.57 29.40
C SER A 64 -3.71 20.48 29.63
N SER A 65 -4.19 21.08 30.72
CA SER A 65 -5.62 21.15 31.06
C SER A 65 -6.40 21.95 30.02
N ARG A 66 -5.90 23.13 29.64
CA ARG A 66 -6.54 23.98 28.61
C ARG A 66 -6.53 23.33 27.24
N LEU A 67 -5.45 22.65 26.88
CA LEU A 67 -5.35 21.90 25.63
C LEU A 67 -6.38 20.77 25.60
N HIS A 68 -6.49 20.00 26.68
CA HIS A 68 -7.46 18.90 26.78
C HIS A 68 -8.90 19.40 26.64
N GLU A 69 -9.25 20.48 27.34
CA GLU A 69 -10.57 21.11 27.24
C GLU A 69 -10.89 21.50 25.78
N LYS A 70 -9.96 22.19 25.10
CA LYS A 70 -10.14 22.58 23.70
C LYS A 70 -10.30 21.40 22.75
N LEU A 71 -9.54 20.32 22.95
CA LEU A 71 -9.64 19.10 22.13
C LEU A 71 -11.00 18.42 22.32
N VAL A 72 -11.49 18.35 23.57
CA VAL A 72 -12.79 17.77 23.88
C VAL A 72 -13.93 18.58 23.25
N LEU A 73 -13.87 19.91 23.31
CA LEU A 73 -14.84 20.79 22.66
C LEU A 73 -14.83 20.61 21.14
N ALA A 74 -13.65 20.61 20.51
CA ALA A 74 -13.52 20.41 19.06
C ALA A 74 -14.05 19.02 18.60
N ALA A 75 -13.87 17.99 19.43
CA ALA A 75 -14.41 16.66 19.16
C ALA A 75 -15.95 16.60 19.27
N GLN A 76 -16.56 17.45 20.10
CA GLN A 76 -18.02 17.55 20.22
C GLN A 76 -18.65 18.36 19.09
N GLU A 77 -17.98 19.41 18.63
CA GLU A 77 -18.47 20.25 17.52
C GLU A 77 -18.26 19.61 16.15
N SER A 78 -17.25 18.74 16.00
CA SER A 78 -17.04 17.99 14.77
C SER A 78 -18.03 16.82 14.66
N LYS A 79 -19.10 17.03 13.89
CA LYS A 79 -19.93 15.92 13.39
C LYS A 79 -18.98 14.94 12.66
N PRO A 80 -18.99 13.63 12.97
CA PRO A 80 -18.07 12.69 12.32
C PRO A 80 -18.29 12.69 10.81
N GLN A 81 -17.38 13.30 10.05
CA GLN A 81 -17.44 13.33 8.59
C GLN A 81 -16.69 12.16 7.95
N VAL A 82 -16.07 11.31 8.77
CA VAL A 82 -15.46 10.08 8.28
C VAL A 82 -16.56 9.02 8.18
N PRO A 83 -16.90 8.52 6.98
CA PRO A 83 -17.78 7.38 6.85
C PRO A 83 -17.06 6.17 7.44
N VAL A 84 -17.26 5.92 8.73
CA VAL A 84 -16.89 4.66 9.32
C VAL A 84 -17.73 3.58 8.64
N PRO A 85 -17.13 2.54 8.04
CA PRO A 85 -17.88 1.42 7.49
C PRO A 85 -18.54 0.68 8.67
N GLN A 86 -19.74 1.12 9.01
CA GLN A 86 -20.55 0.53 10.06
C GLN A 86 -20.85 -0.90 9.64
N LYS A 87 -20.55 -1.86 10.54
CA LYS A 87 -20.59 -3.31 10.39
C LYS A 87 -21.99 -3.91 10.06
N SER A 88 -22.88 -3.16 9.42
CA SER A 88 -24.28 -3.53 9.15
C SER A 88 -24.45 -4.64 8.11
N TRP A 89 -23.41 -4.95 7.33
CA TRP A 89 -23.48 -6.03 6.37
C TRP A 89 -23.31 -7.41 7.00
N VAL A 90 -22.54 -7.53 8.09
CA VAL A 90 -22.29 -8.82 8.75
C VAL A 90 -23.53 -9.34 9.46
N GLU A 91 -24.30 -8.47 10.13
CA GLU A 91 -25.55 -8.88 10.80
C GLU A 91 -26.66 -9.30 9.82
N LYS A 92 -26.72 -8.66 8.64
CA LYS A 92 -27.71 -9.00 7.59
C LYS A 92 -27.43 -10.35 6.92
N ILE A 93 -26.18 -10.80 6.90
CA ILE A 93 -25.81 -12.11 6.35
C ILE A 93 -26.32 -13.23 7.26
N VAL A 94 -26.22 -13.07 8.59
CA VAL A 94 -26.61 -14.14 9.54
C VAL A 94 -28.13 -14.27 9.70
N HIS A 95 -28.88 -13.18 9.54
CA HIS A 95 -30.35 -13.18 9.60
C HIS A 95 -31.05 -13.33 8.23
N SER A 96 -30.30 -13.61 7.16
CA SER A 96 -30.88 -13.80 5.84
C SER A 96 -31.56 -15.17 5.73
N PRO A 97 -32.83 -15.24 5.25
CA PRO A 97 -33.60 -16.48 5.15
C PRO A 97 -33.02 -17.52 4.17
N TRP A 98 -31.88 -17.22 3.54
CA TRP A 98 -31.14 -18.12 2.65
C TRP A 98 -30.11 -19.02 3.35
N PHE A 99 -29.73 -18.76 4.61
CA PHE A 99 -28.78 -19.61 5.33
C PHE A 99 -29.27 -21.03 5.72
N PRO A 100 -30.56 -21.33 5.99
CA PRO A 100 -30.96 -22.69 6.35
C PRO A 100 -30.92 -23.68 5.18
N LEU A 101 -30.75 -23.22 3.93
CA LEU A 101 -30.69 -24.07 2.74
C LEU A 101 -29.30 -24.68 2.49
N THR A 102 -28.21 -24.07 2.97
CA THR A 102 -26.84 -24.57 2.72
C THR A 102 -26.46 -25.72 3.66
N ALA A 103 -26.95 -25.73 4.89
CA ALA A 103 -26.71 -26.81 5.85
C ALA A 103 -27.35 -28.15 5.39
N ALA A 104 -28.54 -28.11 4.78
CA ALA A 104 -29.20 -29.30 4.27
C ALA A 104 -28.49 -29.90 3.04
N ALA A 105 -27.97 -29.06 2.14
CA ALA A 105 -27.23 -29.53 0.97
C ALA A 105 -25.90 -30.19 1.34
N VAL A 106 -25.14 -29.62 2.28
CA VAL A 106 -23.89 -30.23 2.79
C VAL A 106 -24.17 -31.57 3.47
N LEU A 107 -25.25 -31.64 4.27
CA LEU A 107 -25.67 -32.89 4.92
C LEU A 107 -26.08 -33.95 3.89
N LEU A 108 -26.85 -33.58 2.85
CA LEU A 108 -27.25 -34.50 1.78
C LEU A 108 -26.05 -34.99 0.97
N ILE A 109 -25.09 -34.12 0.65
CA ILE A 109 -23.86 -34.51 -0.06
C ILE A 109 -23.02 -35.48 0.78
N ALA A 110 -22.85 -35.21 2.09
CA ALA A 110 -22.16 -36.12 3.00
C ALA A 110 -22.87 -37.48 3.14
N ILE A 111 -24.20 -37.49 3.14
CA ILE A 111 -24.98 -38.73 3.17
C ILE A 111 -24.82 -39.51 1.85
N VAL A 112 -24.84 -38.83 0.69
CA VAL A 112 -24.68 -39.48 -0.62
C VAL A 112 -23.27 -40.05 -0.81
N THR A 113 -22.22 -39.37 -0.34
CA THR A 113 -20.83 -39.87 -0.41
C THR A 113 -20.60 -41.06 0.52
N VAL A 114 -21.28 -41.11 1.67
CA VAL A 114 -21.21 -42.25 2.61
C VAL A 114 -22.03 -43.44 2.13
N ILE A 115 -23.20 -43.21 1.51
CA ILE A 115 -24.09 -44.29 1.04
C ILE A 115 -23.60 -44.90 -0.28
N ASN A 116 -22.94 -44.13 -1.16
CA ASN A 116 -22.57 -44.59 -2.50
C ASN A 116 -21.07 -44.39 -2.82
N PRO A 117 -20.15 -45.09 -2.13
CA PRO A 117 -18.70 -44.89 -2.30
C PRO A 117 -18.12 -45.54 -3.57
N VAL A 118 -18.96 -46.11 -4.46
CA VAL A 118 -18.53 -47.04 -5.52
C VAL A 118 -18.39 -46.40 -6.92
N ALA A 119 -18.76 -45.14 -7.12
CA ALA A 119 -18.63 -44.48 -8.43
C ALA A 119 -17.37 -43.61 -8.62
N PHE A 120 -16.56 -43.35 -7.57
CA PHE A 120 -15.34 -42.54 -7.69
C PHE A 120 -14.07 -43.41 -7.76
N LYS A 121 -14.08 -44.45 -8.60
CA LYS A 121 -12.87 -45.16 -9.00
C LYS A 121 -12.66 -44.94 -10.49
N ALA A 122 -11.61 -44.19 -10.78
CA ALA A 122 -11.17 -43.72 -12.10
C ALA A 122 -11.01 -44.84 -13.15
N PRO A 123 -10.93 -44.46 -14.43
CA PRO A 123 -9.63 -44.54 -15.10
C PRO A 123 -9.31 -43.23 -15.84
N LEU A 124 -8.24 -42.54 -15.48
CA LEU A 124 -6.85 -42.71 -15.97
C LEU A 124 -6.63 -42.10 -17.36
N SER A 125 -5.63 -41.22 -17.40
CA SER A 125 -4.67 -41.06 -18.49
C SER A 125 -5.24 -40.90 -19.91
N ASP A 126 -5.38 -39.65 -20.35
CA ASP A 126 -4.56 -39.17 -21.46
C ASP A 126 -4.69 -37.65 -21.64
N LEU A 127 -3.72 -37.05 -22.34
CA LEU A 127 -3.57 -35.62 -22.67
C LEU A 127 -2.81 -34.73 -21.66
N SER A 128 -1.58 -35.13 -21.35
CA SER A 128 -0.48 -34.16 -21.34
C SER A 128 0.10 -34.06 -22.76
N THR A 129 -0.30 -33.00 -23.48
CA THR A 129 0.50 -31.97 -24.19
C THR A 129 1.82 -32.33 -24.92
N PRO A 130 2.30 -31.44 -25.81
CA PRO A 130 2.20 -31.44 -27.26
C PRO A 130 3.51 -31.90 -27.95
N SER A 131 3.46 -32.64 -29.06
CA SER A 131 4.65 -32.81 -29.90
C SER A 131 4.77 -31.62 -30.86
N GLU A 132 5.74 -30.76 -30.54
CA GLU A 132 6.33 -29.75 -31.40
C GLU A 132 6.51 -30.24 -32.85
N MET A 133 5.99 -29.43 -33.76
CA MET A 133 6.41 -29.40 -35.15
C MET A 133 7.58 -28.42 -35.24
N SER A 134 8.79 -28.94 -35.39
CA SER A 134 9.96 -28.14 -35.78
C SER A 134 10.59 -28.73 -37.04
N ASP A 135 10.35 -27.99 -38.11
CA ASP A 135 10.95 -28.09 -39.42
C ASP A 135 12.40 -27.59 -39.34
N SER A 136 13.36 -28.40 -39.78
CA SER A 136 14.68 -27.92 -40.19
C SER A 136 15.31 -28.89 -41.18
N GLY A 137 15.00 -28.66 -42.46
CA GLY A 137 15.77 -29.21 -43.57
C GLY A 137 17.19 -28.64 -43.58
N ILE A 138 18.18 -29.51 -43.39
CA ILE A 138 19.57 -29.23 -43.77
C ILE A 138 19.78 -29.88 -45.14
N ASN A 139 19.75 -29.05 -46.19
CA ASN A 139 20.21 -29.43 -47.52
C ASN A 139 21.68 -29.01 -47.66
N ASN A 140 22.56 -30.01 -47.58
CA ASN A 140 23.59 -30.40 -48.55
C ASN A 140 24.33 -29.39 -49.46
N GLU A 141 25.58 -29.80 -49.73
CA GLU A 141 26.44 -29.49 -50.89
C GLU A 141 27.19 -28.14 -50.82
N GLY A 142 28.53 -28.06 -50.82
CA GLY A 142 29.49 -28.84 -51.58
C GLY A 142 29.76 -28.16 -52.92
N MET A 143 31.04 -27.91 -53.20
CA MET A 143 31.64 -27.67 -54.53
C MET A 143 32.08 -26.23 -54.89
N SER A 144 33.40 -26.13 -55.13
CA SER A 144 34.19 -25.15 -55.91
C SER A 144 34.67 -23.87 -55.24
#